data_AF-A0A3S4M3F8-F1
#
_entry.id   AF-A0A3S4M3F8-F1
#
_cell.length_a   1.000
_cell.length_b   1.000
_cell.length_c   1.000
_cell.angle_alpha   90.00
_cell.angle_beta   90.00
_cell.angle_gamma   90.00
#
_symmetry.space_group_name_H-M   'P 1'
#
loop_
_entity.id
_entity.type
_entity.pdbx_description
1 polymer ?
#
loop_
_entity_poly.entity_id
_entity_poly.type
_entity_poly.pdbx_seq_one_letter_code
_entity_poly.pdbx_strand_id
1 'polypeptide(L)'
;MGKDVKKKGFENQFSQWHFEVKVVKELKKSSVCMASHPIYRNKADVIPIGVHLQAVTKERSLFNVFLPNIDPNIVIDYKKCTFKPKK
;
A
#
# COMPACT_ATOMS: atom_id res chain seq x y z
N MET A 1 1.38 7.20 6.42
CA MET A 1 1.07 6.72 7.79
C MET A 1 2.39 6.39 8.46
N GLY A 2 2.63 7.03 9.61
CA GLY A 2 3.93 7.25 10.21
C GLY A 2 4.64 5.98 10.68
N LYS A 3 5.97 6.01 10.59
CA LYS A 3 6.86 5.15 11.37
C LYS A 3 6.61 5.41 12.85
N ASP A 4 5.94 4.48 13.53
CA ASP A 4 5.99 4.38 14.98
C ASP A 4 6.96 3.29 15.41
N VAL A 5 7.78 3.66 16.38
CA VAL A 5 9.02 3.02 16.79
C VAL A 5 8.73 1.88 17.79
N LYS A 6 9.31 0.70 17.49
CA LYS A 6 9.65 -0.43 18.37
C LYS A 6 8.52 -1.09 19.20
N LYS A 7 8.00 -2.20 18.66
CA LYS A 7 7.68 -3.44 19.41
C LYS A 7 7.91 -4.65 18.49
N LYS A 8 8.43 -5.76 19.02
CA LYS A 8 8.44 -7.08 18.36
C LYS A 8 6.98 -7.57 18.21
N GLY A 9 6.21 -6.91 17.35
CA GLY A 9 4.79 -7.14 17.13
C GLY A 9 4.54 -7.09 15.64
N PHE A 10 3.85 -8.14 15.15
CA PHE A 10 3.29 -8.30 13.81
C PHE A 10 3.66 -7.20 12.79
N GLU A 11 4.68 -7.44 11.95
CA GLU A 11 4.87 -6.57 10.78
C GLU A 11 3.61 -6.69 9.91
N ASN A 12 2.93 -5.57 9.65
CA ASN A 12 1.81 -5.56 8.70
C ASN A 12 2.37 -5.82 7.29
N GLN A 13 2.36 -7.10 6.91
CA GLN A 13 2.86 -7.60 5.61
C GLN A 13 2.06 -7.06 4.41
N PHE A 14 0.92 -6.41 4.67
CA PHE A 14 0.04 -5.83 3.66
C PHE A 14 0.08 -4.29 3.63
N SER A 15 0.95 -3.67 4.42
CA SER A 15 1.20 -2.24 4.32
C SER A 15 2.03 -1.89 3.09
N GLN A 16 1.79 -0.73 2.48
CA GLN A 16 2.62 -0.23 1.37
C GLN A 16 4.11 -0.17 1.76
N TRP A 17 4.37 0.23 3.01
CA TRP A 17 5.71 0.23 3.60
C TRP A 17 6.43 -1.12 3.47
N HIS A 18 5.75 -2.24 3.71
CA HIS A 18 6.34 -3.57 3.60
C HIS A 18 6.90 -3.84 2.20
N PHE A 19 6.20 -3.40 1.15
CA PHE A 19 6.63 -3.55 -0.24
C PHE A 19 7.72 -2.55 -0.62
N GLU A 20 7.64 -1.30 -0.15
CA GLU A 20 8.68 -0.29 -0.35
C GLU A 20 10.02 -0.71 0.28
N VAL A 21 10.01 -1.36 1.44
CA VAL A 21 11.22 -1.94 2.05
C VAL A 21 11.85 -3.01 1.15
N LYS A 22 11.05 -3.82 0.44
CA LYS A 22 11.59 -4.79 -0.54
C LYS A 22 12.29 -4.08 -1.70
N VAL A 23 11.69 -3.01 -2.21
CA VAL A 23 12.28 -2.18 -3.28
C VAL A 23 13.61 -1.56 -2.82
N VAL A 24 13.64 -0.91 -1.65
CA VAL A 24 14.87 -0.30 -1.10
C VAL A 24 15.98 -1.34 -0.89
N LYS A 25 15.64 -2.57 -0.52
CA LYS A 25 16.62 -3.66 -0.39
C LYS A 25 17.16 -4.11 -1.75
N GLU A 26 16.33 -4.19 -2.78
CA GLU A 26 16.73 -4.58 -4.14
C GLU A 26 17.55 -3.48 -4.83
N LEU A 27 17.21 -2.20 -4.59
CA LEU A 27 17.95 -1.05 -5.12
C LEU A 27 19.44 -1.00 -4.69
N LYS A 28 19.83 -1.74 -3.64
CA LYS A 28 21.24 -1.92 -3.26
C LYS A 28 22.02 -2.82 -4.22
N LYS A 29 21.33 -3.57 -5.08
CA LYS A 29 21.89 -4.61 -5.95
C LYS A 29 21.61 -4.35 -7.43
N SER A 30 20.41 -3.87 -7.75
CA SER A 30 19.94 -3.72 -9.12
C SER A 30 19.02 -2.51 -9.26
N SER A 31 18.79 -2.07 -10.50
CA SER A 31 17.77 -1.05 -10.79
C SER A 31 16.37 -1.67 -10.73
N VAL A 32 15.43 -0.93 -10.15
CA VAL A 32 14.03 -1.36 -10.01
C VAL A 32 13.13 -0.37 -10.76
N CYS A 33 12.32 -0.88 -11.69
CA CYS A 33 11.20 -0.15 -12.26
C CYS A 33 9.97 -0.40 -11.39
N MET A 34 9.28 0.67 -10.99
CA MET A 34 8.12 0.59 -10.11
C MET A 34 6.98 1.45 -10.65
N ALA A 35 5.75 0.97 -10.49
CA ALA A 35 4.55 1.75 -10.76
C ALA A 35 3.53 1.60 -9.63
N SER A 36 2.85 2.70 -9.34
CA SER A 36 1.85 2.80 -8.27
C SER A 36 0.62 3.50 -8.83
N HIS A 37 -0.52 2.81 -8.82
CA HIS A 37 -1.76 3.30 -9.39
C HIS A 37 -2.88 3.30 -8.34
N PRO A 38 -3.48 4.45 -8.03
CA PRO A 38 -4.66 4.49 -7.17
C PRO A 38 -5.85 3.84 -7.90
N ILE A 39 -6.57 2.97 -7.21
CA ILE A 39 -7.76 2.29 -7.74
C ILE A 39 -8.99 2.90 -7.08
N TYR A 40 -9.88 3.44 -7.91
CA TYR A 40 -11.19 3.95 -7.51
C TYR A 40 -12.26 2.94 -7.89
N ARG A 41 -13.27 2.73 -7.05
CA ARG A 41 -14.36 1.79 -7.38
C ARG A 41 -15.23 2.33 -8.51
N ASN A 42 -15.42 3.65 -8.53
CA ASN A 42 -16.24 4.37 -9.50
C ASN A 42 -15.86 5.87 -9.51
N LYS A 43 -16.40 6.64 -10.46
CA LYS A 43 -16.11 8.07 -10.63
C LYS A 43 -16.58 8.97 -9.49
N ALA A 44 -17.45 8.49 -8.60
CA ALA A 44 -17.95 9.28 -7.46
C ALA A 44 -17.07 9.15 -6.21
N ASP A 45 -16.14 8.19 -6.18
CA ASP A 45 -15.18 8.07 -5.08
C ASP A 45 -14.15 9.21 -5.21
N VAL A 46 -13.92 9.95 -4.12
CA VAL A 46 -12.93 11.05 -4.07
C VAL A 46 -11.57 10.57 -3.57
N ILE A 47 -11.53 9.42 -2.88
CA ILE A 47 -10.30 8.73 -2.48
C ILE A 47 -10.30 7.29 -2.98
N PRO A 48 -9.12 6.69 -3.25
CA PRO A 48 -9.04 5.34 -3.78
C PRO A 48 -9.40 4.29 -2.73
N ILE A 49 -10.00 3.19 -3.19
CA ILE A 49 -10.25 1.98 -2.38
C ILE A 49 -8.98 1.18 -2.10
N GLY A 50 -7.89 1.50 -2.80
CA GLY A 50 -6.59 0.89 -2.62
C GLY A 50 -5.61 1.32 -3.71
N VAL A 51 -4.42 0.75 -3.67
CA VAL A 51 -3.34 1.05 -4.61
C VAL A 51 -2.89 -0.25 -5.26
N HIS A 52 -2.80 -0.26 -6.58
CA HIS A 52 -2.09 -1.29 -7.32
C HIS A 52 -0.60 -0.92 -7.37
N LEU A 53 0.24 -1.76 -6.76
CA LEU A 53 1.67 -1.54 -6.66
C LEU A 53 2.41 -2.70 -7.35
N GLN A 54 3.30 -2.35 -8.28
CA GLN A 54 4.12 -3.31 -9.00
C GLN A 54 5.57 -2.86 -9.05
N ALA A 55 6.49 -3.81 -8.95
CA ALA A 55 7.91 -3.57 -9.10
C ALA A 55 8.59 -4.73 -9.82
N VAL A 56 9.50 -4.40 -10.73
CA VAL A 56 10.28 -5.35 -11.53
C VAL A 56 11.75 -4.91 -11.60
N THR A 57 12.66 -5.86 -11.68
CA THR A 57 14.05 -5.62 -12.12
C THR A 57 14.16 -5.96 -13.61
N LYS A 58 15.36 -5.86 -14.19
CA LYS A 58 15.62 -6.30 -15.56
C LYS A 58 15.38 -7.81 -15.75
N GLU A 59 15.62 -8.60 -14.70
CA GLU A 59 15.63 -10.06 -14.75
C GLU A 59 14.31 -10.69 -14.25
N ARG A 60 13.57 -10.02 -13.35
CA ARG A 60 12.40 -10.62 -12.71
C ARG A 60 11.38 -9.62 -12.19
N SER A 61 10.16 -10.11 -11.96
CA SER A 61 9.16 -9.41 -11.15
C SER A 61 9.48 -9.56 -9.66
N LEU A 62 9.45 -8.46 -8.90
CA LEU A 62 9.58 -8.48 -7.44
C LEU A 62 8.23 -8.70 -6.78
N PHE A 63 7.19 -8.03 -7.27
CA PHE A 63 5.80 -8.19 -6.84
C PHE A 63 4.84 -7.46 -7.77
N ASN A 64 3.59 -7.88 -7.72
CA ASN A 64 2.44 -7.25 -8.36
C ASN A 64 1.23 -7.44 -7.43
N VAL A 65 0.84 -6.40 -6.69
CA VAL A 65 -0.11 -6.51 -5.58
C VAL A 65 -1.14 -5.40 -5.57
N PHE A 66 -2.32 -5.69 -5.03
CA PHE A 66 -3.31 -4.68 -4.67
C PHE A 66 -3.31 -4.48 -3.15
N LEU A 67 -3.17 -3.23 -2.71
CA LEU A 67 -3.13 -2.84 -1.31
C LEU A 67 -4.43 -2.11 -0.97
N PRO A 68 -5.37 -2.73 -0.22
CA PRO A 68 -6.61 -2.08 0.14
C PRO A 68 -6.35 -0.90 1.09
N ASN A 69 -7.01 0.23 0.83
CA ASN A 69 -6.95 1.41 1.68
C ASN A 69 -7.94 1.25 2.85
N ILE A 70 -7.65 0.32 3.76
CA ILE A 70 -8.51 -0.05 4.88
C ILE A 70 -7.76 0.07 6.20
N ASP A 71 -8.52 0.20 7.28
CA ASP A 71 -8.03 0.04 8.64
C ASP A 71 -9.08 -0.77 9.43
N PRO A 72 -8.66 -1.73 10.28
CA PRO A 72 -9.57 -2.65 10.95
C PRO A 72 -10.55 -1.96 11.91
N ASN A 73 -10.21 -0.77 12.40
CA ASN A 73 -10.94 -0.06 13.45
C ASN A 73 -11.81 1.08 12.89
N ILE A 74 -11.78 1.33 11.58
CA ILE A 74 -12.58 2.41 10.96
C ILE A 74 -13.35 1.91 9.74
N VAL A 75 -14.46 2.59 9.48
CA VAL A 75 -15.22 2.51 8.24
C VAL A 75 -14.97 3.79 7.46
N ILE A 76 -14.53 3.64 6.21
CA ILE A 76 -14.16 4.74 5.33
C ILE A 76 -15.30 4.97 4.31
N ASP A 77 -15.81 6.19 4.23
CA ASP A 77 -16.63 6.65 3.12
C ASP A 77 -15.72 7.23 2.03
N TYR A 78 -15.45 6.42 1.00
CA TYR A 78 -14.57 6.78 -0.10
C TYR A 78 -15.11 7.89 -1.00
N LYS A 79 -16.42 8.17 -0.98
CA LYS A 79 -17.07 9.24 -1.75
C LYS A 79 -17.00 10.59 -1.05
N LYS A 80 -16.97 10.58 0.29
CA LYS A 80 -16.96 11.80 1.10
C LYS A 80 -15.63 12.06 1.81
N CYS A 81 -14.67 11.13 1.74
CA CYS A 81 -13.43 11.15 2.52
C CYS A 81 -13.71 11.33 4.01
N THR A 82 -14.66 10.55 4.56
CA THR A 82 -14.99 10.59 5.98
C THR A 82 -14.70 9.26 6.65
N PHE A 83 -14.39 9.30 7.94
CA PHE A 83 -13.91 8.18 8.73
C PHE A 83 -14.77 8.05 9.98
N LYS A 84 -15.26 6.84 10.27
CA LYS A 84 -16.01 6.54 11.49
C LYS A 84 -15.40 5.34 12.19
N PRO A 85 -15.32 5.32 13.53
CA PRO A 85 -14.94 4.12 14.26
C PRO A 85 -15.87 2.96 13.90
N LYS A 86 -15.31 1.77 13.75
CA LYS A 86 -16.06 0.53 13.64
C LYS A 86 -16.60 0.20 15.04
N LYS A 87 -17.92 0.14 15.18
CA LYS A 87 -18.57 -0.26 16.43
C LYS A 87 -18.30 -1.72 16.74
#